data_AF-A0A9P0YKF2-F1
#
_entry.id   AF-A0A9P0YKF2-F1
#
_cell.length_a   1.000
_cell.length_b   1.000
_cell.length_c   1.000
_cell.angle_alpha   90.00
_cell.angle_beta   90.00
_cell.angle_gamma   90.00
#
_symmetry.space_group_name_H-M   'P 1'
#
loop_
_entity.id
_entity.type
_entity.pdbx_description
1 polymer ?
#
loop_
_entity_poly.entity_id
_entity_poly.type
_entity_poly.pdbx_seq_one_letter_code
_entity_poly.pdbx_strand_id
1 'polypeptide(L)'
;MVAFAGRKYAARSIPAFVANGTYIVTSFTLVLEFKKGRLQNLYWKRDGCASCKHASSNFACLNGQDCAMKVNACKNRGGNVDCSLGIQVAFSGTDEHDSVFNSWYEVKNLRQYSLYSVYSNLRDSLTSQYNKLF
;
A
#
# COMPACT_ATOMS: atom_id res chain seq x y z
N MET A 1 0.71 -8.01 8.99
CA MET A 1 -0.60 -8.12 8.32
C MET A 1 -0.65 -9.39 7.50
N VAL A 2 -1.81 -10.04 7.42
CA VAL A 2 -2.06 -11.21 6.57
C VAL A 2 -3.37 -10.96 5.82
N ALA A 3 -3.39 -11.23 4.51
CA ALA A 3 -4.60 -11.21 3.69
C ALA A 3 -5.11 -12.63 3.49
N PHE A 4 -6.44 -12.78 3.45
CA PHE A 4 -7.12 -14.07 3.40
C PHE A 4 -8.35 -14.00 2.49
N ALA A 5 -8.58 -15.03 1.68
CA ALA A 5 -9.77 -15.18 0.84
C ALA A 5 -10.67 -16.32 1.35
N GLY A 6 -11.87 -15.99 1.83
CA GLY A 6 -12.72 -16.83 2.70
C GLY A 6 -13.30 -18.15 2.15
N ARG A 7 -12.48 -19.18 1.92
CA ARG A 7 -12.91 -20.55 1.62
C ARG A 7 -12.07 -21.62 2.34
N LYS A 8 -12.55 -22.87 2.37
CA LYS A 8 -11.89 -24.02 3.04
C LYS A 8 -10.45 -24.27 2.56
N TYR A 9 -10.12 -23.89 1.32
CA TYR A 9 -8.76 -23.85 0.74
C TYR A 9 -8.38 -22.42 0.35
N ALA A 10 -8.44 -21.50 1.32
CA ALA A 10 -8.17 -20.09 1.11
C ALA A 10 -6.72 -19.82 0.68
N ALA A 11 -6.56 -19.03 -0.37
CA ALA A 11 -5.30 -18.33 -0.61
C ALA A 11 -5.02 -17.41 0.58
N ARG A 12 -3.81 -17.51 1.13
CA ARG A 12 -3.35 -16.68 2.25
C ARG A 12 -2.02 -16.04 1.89
N SER A 13 -1.87 -14.76 2.22
CA SER A 13 -0.59 -14.09 2.02
C SER A 13 0.44 -14.55 3.04
N ILE A 14 1.71 -14.42 2.68
CA ILE A 14 2.77 -14.37 3.70
C ILE A 14 2.56 -13.17 4.62
N PRO A 15 2.99 -13.23 5.90
CA PRO A 15 2.95 -12.07 6.78
C PRO A 15 3.81 -10.93 6.23
N ALA A 16 3.24 -9.71 6.23
CA ALA A 16 3.99 -8.48 5.99
C ALA A 16 4.20 -7.72 7.30
N PHE A 17 5.36 -7.08 7.44
CA PHE A 17 5.62 -6.13 8.51
C PHE A 17 4.71 -4.91 8.33
N VAL A 18 4.13 -4.41 9.42
CA VAL A 18 3.25 -3.22 9.39
C VAL A 18 3.82 -2.12 10.24
N ALA A 19 4.04 -2.39 11.52
CA ALA A 19 4.57 -1.40 12.44
C ALA A 19 5.25 -2.06 13.64
N ASN A 20 6.13 -1.31 14.28
CA ASN A 20 6.62 -1.53 15.63
C ASN A 20 6.63 -0.19 16.39
N GLY A 21 7.28 -0.11 17.56
CA GLY A 21 7.34 1.13 18.34
C GLY A 21 8.08 2.29 17.66
N THR A 22 8.87 2.02 16.62
CA THR A 22 9.77 3.00 15.98
C THR A 22 9.39 3.29 14.54
N TYR A 23 8.91 2.29 13.80
CA TYR A 23 8.65 2.37 12.36
C TYR A 23 7.27 1.85 12.00
N ILE A 24 6.68 2.42 10.96
CA ILE A 24 5.41 2.02 10.35
C ILE A 24 5.51 2.08 8.83
N VAL A 25 5.05 1.03 8.15
CA VAL A 25 4.85 0.99 6.70
C VAL A 25 3.39 1.34 6.45
N THR A 26 3.15 2.37 5.64
CA THR A 26 1.81 2.93 5.42
C THR A 26 1.25 2.61 4.05
N SER A 27 2.08 2.23 3.08
CA SER A 27 1.67 1.91 1.73
C SER A 27 2.02 0.47 1.38
N PHE A 28 1.00 -0.32 1.06
CA PHE A 28 1.14 -1.71 0.65
C PHE A 28 0.56 -1.89 -0.75
N THR A 29 1.12 -2.83 -1.50
CA THR A 29 0.44 -3.38 -2.67
C THR A 29 0.23 -4.87 -2.48
N LEU A 30 -1.03 -5.29 -2.49
CA LEU A 30 -1.44 -6.68 -2.45
C LEU A 30 -1.74 -7.15 -3.87
N VAL A 31 -1.16 -8.28 -4.23
CA VAL A 31 -1.32 -8.86 -5.56
C VAL A 31 -2.01 -10.19 -5.49
N LEU A 32 -3.15 -10.24 -6.16
CA LEU A 32 -3.97 -11.42 -6.31
C LEU A 32 -3.51 -12.14 -7.58
N GLU A 33 -3.04 -13.36 -7.40
CA GLU A 33 -2.64 -14.22 -8.50
C GLU A 33 -3.80 -15.15 -8.86
N PHE A 34 -4.27 -15.05 -10.09
CA PHE A 34 -5.35 -15.89 -10.62
C PHE A 34 -4.79 -16.89 -11.62
N LYS A 35 -5.37 -18.09 -11.62
CA LYS A 35 -5.14 -19.09 -12.66
C LYS A 35 -6.49 -19.55 -13.16
N LYS A 36 -6.78 -19.30 -14.44
CA LYS A 36 -8.09 -19.59 -15.04
C LYS A 36 -9.26 -19.03 -14.21
N GLY A 37 -9.16 -17.77 -13.79
CA GLY A 37 -10.20 -17.09 -12.99
C GLY A 37 -10.27 -17.52 -11.51
N ARG A 38 -9.43 -18.46 -11.06
CA ARG A 38 -9.38 -18.91 -9.66
C ARG A 38 -8.20 -18.31 -8.94
N LEU A 39 -8.47 -17.59 -7.85
CA LEU A 39 -7.45 -17.05 -6.96
C LEU A 39 -6.59 -18.19 -6.40
N GLN A 40 -5.29 -18.16 -6.68
CA GLN A 40 -4.31 -19.12 -6.19
C GLN A 40 -3.56 -18.56 -4.99
N ASN A 41 -3.04 -17.33 -5.10
CA ASN A 41 -2.14 -16.76 -4.11
C ASN A 41 -2.40 -15.26 -3.89
N LEU A 42 -1.84 -14.77 -2.78
CA LEU A 42 -1.87 -13.39 -2.35
C LEU A 42 -0.45 -12.97 -1.99
N TYR A 43 0.13 -12.01 -2.71
CA TYR A 43 1.50 -11.56 -2.49
C TYR A 43 1.56 -10.09 -2.10
N TRP A 44 2.38 -9.76 -1.12
CA TRP A 44 2.72 -8.37 -0.82
C TRP A 44 3.88 -7.94 -1.72
N LYS A 45 3.63 -6.97 -2.59
CA LYS A 45 4.69 -6.35 -3.39
C LYS A 45 5.63 -5.59 -2.46
N ARG A 46 6.92 -5.85 -2.61
CA ARG A 46 7.98 -5.08 -1.96
C ARG A 46 8.68 -4.26 -3.03
N ASP A 47 8.49 -2.94 -3.00
CA ASP A 47 9.15 -2.04 -3.98
C ASP A 47 10.59 -1.70 -3.58
N GLY A 48 11.11 -2.33 -2.53
CA GLY A 48 12.43 -2.05 -1.99
C GLY A 48 12.52 -0.65 -1.43
N CYS A 49 13.76 -0.22 -1.21
CA CYS A 49 14.05 1.09 -0.63
C CYS A 49 14.16 2.22 -1.67
N ALA A 50 13.88 1.94 -2.94
CA ALA A 50 13.85 2.97 -3.98
C ALA A 50 12.75 4.02 -3.70
N SER A 51 11.62 3.59 -3.13
CA SER A 51 10.51 4.46 -2.71
C SER A 51 10.89 5.42 -1.56
N CYS A 52 11.92 5.09 -0.77
CA CYS A 52 12.43 5.94 0.30
C CYS A 52 13.37 7.06 -0.18
N LYS A 53 13.91 6.98 -1.41
CA LYS A 53 15.00 7.86 -1.86
C LYS A 53 14.61 9.34 -2.04
N HIS A 54 13.32 9.63 -2.20
CA HIS A 54 12.81 10.99 -2.45
C HIS A 54 12.13 11.59 -1.21
N ALA A 55 12.23 10.91 -0.08
CA ALA A 55 11.40 11.17 1.08
C ALA A 55 12.27 11.72 2.22
N SER A 56 11.73 12.67 2.98
CA SER A 56 12.39 13.39 4.07
C SER A 56 13.07 12.46 5.10
N SER A 57 13.87 13.00 6.03
CA SER A 57 14.60 12.29 7.10
C SER A 57 13.77 11.37 8.02
N ASN A 58 12.45 11.34 7.82
CA ASN A 58 11.47 10.54 8.51
C ASN A 58 11.30 9.13 7.91
N PHE A 59 11.83 8.88 6.71
CA PHE A 59 11.76 7.57 6.07
C PHE A 59 13.01 6.74 6.34
N ALA A 60 12.83 5.43 6.45
CA ALA A 60 13.86 4.45 6.73
C ALA A 60 13.65 3.19 5.89
N CYS A 61 14.74 2.70 5.33
CA CYS A 61 14.79 1.44 4.61
C CYS A 61 14.92 0.29 5.60
N LEU A 62 13.90 -0.56 5.72
CA LEU A 62 13.93 -1.74 6.57
C LEU A 62 14.38 -2.96 5.77
N ASN A 63 15.48 -3.59 6.19
CA ASN A 63 16.02 -4.84 5.62
C ASN A 63 16.23 -4.81 4.08
N GLY A 64 16.41 -3.63 3.48
CA GLY A 64 16.52 -3.48 2.02
C GLY A 64 15.22 -3.72 1.25
N GLN A 65 14.11 -3.99 1.94
CA GLN A 65 12.90 -4.56 1.35
C GLN A 65 11.70 -3.62 1.44
N ASP A 66 11.51 -2.96 2.59
CA ASP A 66 10.35 -2.14 2.85
C ASP A 66 10.76 -0.71 3.18
N CYS A 67 10.04 0.25 2.61
CA CYS A 67 10.18 1.65 2.96
C CYS A 67 9.20 1.99 4.09
N ALA A 68 9.74 2.30 5.27
CA ALA A 68 8.95 2.63 6.45
C ALA A 68 9.17 4.07 6.87
N MET A 69 8.20 4.61 7.61
CA MET A 69 8.27 5.92 8.24
C MET A 69 8.48 5.76 9.74
N LYS A 70 9.22 6.70 10.35
CA LYS A 70 9.31 6.79 11.81
C LYS A 70 7.95 7.10 12.41
N VAL A 71 7.54 6.34 13.43
CA VAL A 71 6.23 6.48 14.09
C VAL A 71 6.04 7.88 14.69
N ASN A 72 7.10 8.53 15.16
CA ASN A 72 7.05 9.89 15.71
C ASN A 72 6.69 10.96 14.66
N ALA A 73 6.85 10.68 13.37
CA ALA A 73 6.45 11.60 12.31
C ALA A 73 4.92 11.58 12.07
N CYS A 74 4.21 10.57 12.58
CA CYS A 74 2.79 10.37 12.37
C CYS A 74 1.93 11.33 13.21
N LYS A 75 0.84 11.87 12.63
CA LYS A 75 -0.12 12.76 13.31
C LYS A 75 -0.65 12.21 14.63
N ASN A 76 -0.99 10.92 14.68
CA ASN A 76 -1.50 10.25 15.88
C ASN A 76 -0.45 10.09 17.01
N ARG A 77 0.80 10.49 16.75
CA ARG A 77 1.95 10.37 17.66
C ARG A 77 2.67 11.70 17.86
N GLY A 78 2.02 12.82 17.52
CA GLY A 78 2.56 14.18 17.70
C GLY A 78 3.34 14.73 16.50
N GLY A 79 3.41 13.99 15.39
CA GLY A 79 4.01 14.47 14.14
C GLY A 79 3.01 15.19 13.23
N ASN A 80 3.45 15.55 12.02
CA ASN A 80 2.60 16.27 11.04
C ASN A 80 2.23 15.41 9.81
N VAL A 81 2.72 14.17 9.71
CA VAL A 81 2.50 13.31 8.54
C VAL A 81 1.33 12.37 8.77
N ASP A 82 0.47 12.20 7.77
CA ASP A 82 -0.57 11.18 7.81
C ASP A 82 0.03 9.79 7.60
N CYS A 83 -0.13 8.92 8.59
CA CYS A 83 0.33 7.54 8.56
C CYS A 83 -0.81 6.52 8.39
N SER A 84 -1.92 6.94 7.78
CA SER A 84 -3.02 6.04 7.45
C SER A 84 -2.55 4.90 6.53
N LEU A 85 -3.02 3.69 6.83
CA LEU A 85 -2.71 2.49 6.05
C LEU A 85 -3.45 2.53 4.72
N GLY A 86 -2.72 2.53 3.61
CA GLY A 86 -3.23 2.39 2.26
C GLY A 86 -2.83 1.06 1.66
N ILE A 87 -3.81 0.30 1.15
CA ILE A 87 -3.58 -0.96 0.44
C ILE A 87 -4.04 -0.77 -1.00
N GLN A 88 -3.09 -0.81 -1.93
CA GLN A 88 -3.37 -0.89 -3.35
C GLN A 88 -3.50 -2.36 -3.75
N VAL A 89 -4.41 -2.65 -4.65
CA VAL A 89 -4.65 -4.01 -5.13
C VAL A 89 -4.26 -4.09 -6.60
N ALA A 90 -3.54 -5.15 -6.96
CA ALA A 90 -3.24 -5.46 -8.35
C ALA A 90 -3.47 -6.95 -8.62
N PHE A 91 -3.60 -7.26 -9.90
CA PHE A 91 -3.99 -8.56 -10.43
C PHE A 91 -2.86 -9.10 -11.31
N SER A 92 -2.63 -10.41 -11.18
CA SER A 92 -1.67 -11.18 -11.96
C SER A 92 -2.32 -12.48 -12.44
N GLY A 93 -1.86 -13.03 -13.56
CA GLY A 93 -2.26 -14.33 -14.07
C GLY A 93 -3.36 -14.25 -15.11
N THR A 94 -4.37 -15.12 -15.05
CA THR A 94 -5.43 -15.19 -16.08
C THR A 94 -6.85 -15.29 -15.53
N ASP A 95 -7.81 -14.76 -16.31
CA ASP A 95 -9.24 -15.01 -16.11
C ASP A 95 -9.65 -16.41 -16.59
N GLU A 96 -10.93 -16.75 -16.46
CA GLU A 96 -11.47 -18.07 -16.87
C GLU A 96 -11.29 -18.38 -18.36
N HIS A 97 -11.24 -17.34 -19.20
CA HIS A 97 -11.08 -17.43 -20.65
C HIS A 97 -9.62 -17.25 -21.11
N ASP A 98 -8.66 -17.42 -20.19
CA ASP A 98 -7.22 -17.26 -20.41
C ASP A 98 -6.77 -15.83 -20.82
N SER A 99 -7.61 -14.81 -20.60
CA SER A 99 -7.22 -13.41 -20.74
C SER A 99 -6.27 -13.01 -19.63
N VAL A 100 -5.20 -12.29 -19.97
CA VAL A 100 -4.11 -11.98 -19.03
C VAL A 100 -4.45 -10.78 -18.13
N PHE A 101 -4.26 -10.95 -16.83
CA PHE A 101 -4.17 -9.85 -15.87
C PHE A 101 -2.72 -9.41 -15.72
N ASN A 102 -2.40 -8.20 -16.19
CA ASN A 102 -1.04 -7.64 -16.23
C ASN A 102 -0.83 -6.43 -15.29
N SER A 103 -1.87 -6.01 -14.56
CA SER A 103 -1.79 -4.82 -13.69
C SER A 103 -0.68 -4.90 -12.64
N TRP A 104 -0.25 -6.09 -12.23
CA TRP A 104 0.92 -6.32 -11.37
C TRP A 104 2.22 -5.72 -11.92
N TYR A 105 2.50 -5.90 -13.21
CA TYR A 105 3.71 -5.37 -13.85
C TYR A 105 3.63 -3.84 -13.97
N GLU A 106 2.42 -3.33 -14.20
CA GLU A 106 2.13 -1.91 -14.36
C GLU A 106 1.98 -1.14 -13.05
N VAL A 107 2.12 -1.78 -11.87
CA VAL A 107 1.96 -1.10 -10.56
C VAL A 107 2.81 0.16 -10.45
N LYS A 108 4.03 0.17 -11.01
CA LYS A 108 4.91 1.36 -10.98
C LYS A 108 4.29 2.54 -11.73
N ASN A 109 3.63 2.28 -12.86
CA ASN A 109 2.97 3.27 -13.68
C ASN A 109 1.62 3.67 -13.07
N LEU A 110 0.85 2.70 -12.56
CA LEU A 110 -0.44 2.93 -11.90
C LEU A 110 -0.32 3.75 -10.60
N ARG A 111 0.79 3.63 -9.87
CA ARG A 111 1.03 4.43 -8.65
C ARG A 111 1.13 5.92 -8.91
N GLN A 112 1.64 6.33 -10.07
CA GLN A 112 1.70 7.75 -10.46
C GLN A 112 0.30 8.35 -10.60
N TYR A 113 -0.67 7.51 -10.99
CA TYR A 113 -2.09 7.86 -11.11
C TYR A 113 -2.90 7.52 -9.87
N SER A 114 -2.26 7.00 -8.80
CA SER A 114 -2.99 6.73 -7.58
C SER A 114 -3.54 8.05 -7.08
N LEU A 115 -4.87 8.10 -6.95
CA LEU A 115 -5.65 9.27 -6.57
C LEU A 115 -5.25 9.84 -5.20
N TYR A 116 -4.20 9.33 -4.54
CA TYR A 116 -3.66 9.90 -3.33
C TYR A 116 -3.30 11.38 -3.48
N SER A 117 -2.65 11.82 -4.57
CA SER A 117 -2.37 13.25 -4.74
C SER A 117 -3.65 14.08 -4.91
N VAL A 118 -4.62 13.56 -5.68
CA VAL A 118 -5.92 14.21 -5.89
C VAL A 118 -6.75 14.25 -4.60
N TYR A 119 -6.78 13.15 -3.85
CA TYR A 119 -7.51 12.98 -2.60
C TYR A 119 -6.87 13.74 -1.43
N SER A 120 -5.54 13.75 -1.31
CA SER A 120 -4.84 14.54 -0.27
C SER A 120 -5.06 16.03 -0.47
N ASN A 121 -4.93 16.51 -1.71
CA ASN A 121 -5.24 17.89 -2.06
C ASN A 121 -6.72 18.24 -1.79
N LEU A 122 -7.66 17.36 -2.15
CA LEU A 122 -9.09 17.55 -1.87
C LEU A 122 -9.42 17.54 -0.38
N ARG A 123 -8.83 16.61 0.38
CA ARG A 123 -9.01 16.52 1.82
C ARG A 123 -8.50 17.77 2.51
N ASP A 124 -7.30 18.24 2.19
CA ASP A 124 -6.76 19.47 2.79
C ASP A 124 -7.61 20.70 2.41
N SER A 125 -8.09 20.77 1.17
CA SER A 125 -9.03 21.82 0.72
C SER A 125 -10.35 21.79 1.50
N LEU A 126 -11.00 20.64 1.64
CA LEU A 126 -12.27 20.50 2.34
C LEU A 126 -12.13 20.72 3.85
N THR A 127 -11.07 20.19 4.46
CA THR A 127 -10.83 20.33 5.91
C THR A 127 -10.47 21.77 6.27
N SER A 128 -9.69 22.47 5.42
CA SER A 128 -9.36 23.88 5.65
C SER A 128 -10.55 24.82 5.50
N GLN A 129 -11.51 24.50 4.62
CA GLN A 129 -12.76 25.25 4.50
C GLN A 129 -13.68 24.98 5.69
N TYR A 130 -13.78 23.73 6.15
CA TYR A 130 -14.59 23.37 7.32
C TYR A 130 -14.07 24.04 8.61
N ASN A 131 -12.76 24.06 8.84
CA ASN A 131 -12.14 24.76 9.99
C ASN A 131 -12.19 26.30 9.92
N LYS A 132 -12.71 26.87 8.82
CA LYS A 132 -12.98 28.31 8.72
C LYS A 132 -14.45 28.65 9.01
N LEU A 133 -15.32 27.64 8.98
CA LEU A 133 -16.76 27.79 9.22
C LEU A 133 -17.15 27.50 10.68
N PHE A 134 -16.25 26.85 11.43
CA PHE A 134 -16.37 26.53 12.86
C PHE A 134 -15.04 26.84 13.55
#